data_AF-A0A1F9C8T6-F1
#
_entry.id   AF-A0A1F9C8T6-F1
#
_cell.length_a   1.000
_cell.length_b   1.000
_cell.length_c   1.000
_cell.angle_alpha   90.00
_cell.angle_beta   90.00
_cell.angle_gamma   90.00
#
_symmetry.space_group_name_H-M   'P 1'
#
loop_
_entity.id
_entity.type
_entity.pdbx_description
1 polymer ?
#
loop_
_entity_poly.entity_id
_entity_poly.type
_entity_poly.pdbx_seq_one_letter_code
_entity_poly.pdbx_strand_id
1 'polypeptide(L)'
;MRRGKALLAALAVLLPALLFPVRGSGTEEYAVRTGKPCIACHLNPAGGGDLTAEGVAFRKEMRSAGGSAQRGGGLRMVRFFAGLVHLVTGVLWFGTILYVHLLLKPAYAAKGLPRGELLVGWISIVLMAVTGVILTAFRISSLEALFHTRFGVLLTAKIALYLVMVTTAVLVTFVIGPRLKRRQQTVDQRKKDMTADEISLFDGREGRPAYFAFQGRIYDATGSGLWKKGSHVGKHQAGFDLSDALKLAPHGEDKIASLPFVGRLLETGEASKKPFHVRGFYFMAYLNLGLVFCVLLIISLWRWW
;
A
#
# COMPACT_ATOMS: atom_id res chain seq x y z
N MET A 1 3.30 38.37 -0.05
CA MET A 1 3.94 37.87 1.20
C MET A 1 3.10 37.96 2.48
N ARG A 2 2.10 38.86 2.62
CA ARG A 2 1.31 39.00 3.87
C ARG A 2 0.27 37.89 4.14
N ARG A 3 -0.33 37.29 3.09
CA ARG A 3 -1.36 36.24 3.24
C ARG A 3 -0.82 34.90 3.76
N GLY A 4 0.42 34.52 3.44
CA GLY A 4 1.04 33.28 3.92
C GLY A 4 1.38 33.30 5.42
N LYS A 5 1.72 34.48 5.96
CA LYS A 5 2.02 34.64 7.39
C LYS A 5 0.76 34.53 8.27
N ALA A 6 -0.39 34.99 7.78
CA ALA A 6 -1.67 34.83 8.46
C ALA A 6 -2.13 33.36 8.45
N LEU A 7 -1.92 32.63 7.35
CA LEU A 7 -2.22 31.20 7.27
C LEU A 7 -1.33 30.36 8.20
N LEU A 8 -0.03 30.67 8.24
CA LEU A 8 0.94 30.04 9.14
C LEU A 8 0.66 30.36 10.62
N ALA A 9 0.24 31.58 10.94
CA ALA A 9 -0.16 31.95 12.30
C ALA A 9 -1.48 31.29 12.72
N ALA A 10 -2.46 31.19 11.81
CA ALA A 10 -3.70 30.45 12.06
C ALA A 10 -3.44 28.95 12.25
N LEU A 11 -2.55 28.35 11.44
CA LEU A 11 -2.08 26.98 11.63
C LEU A 11 -1.35 26.81 12.96
N ALA A 12 -0.48 27.74 13.38
CA ALA A 12 0.24 27.68 14.65
C ALA A 12 -0.65 27.78 15.90
N VAL A 13 -1.84 28.40 15.78
CA VAL A 13 -2.83 28.52 16.88
C VAL A 13 -3.83 27.35 16.88
N LEU A 14 -4.18 26.81 15.71
CA LEU A 14 -5.12 25.68 15.59
C LEU A 14 -4.46 24.32 15.80
N LEU A 15 -3.16 24.15 15.50
CA LEU A 15 -2.45 22.88 15.69
C LEU A 15 -2.39 22.44 17.17
N PRO A 16 -2.06 23.31 18.15
CA PRO A 16 -2.05 22.92 19.55
C PRO A 16 -3.45 22.52 20.04
N ALA A 17 -4.50 23.21 19.61
CA ALA A 17 -5.88 22.89 19.99
C ALA A 17 -6.36 21.53 19.43
N LEU A 18 -5.77 21.04 18.34
CA LEU A 18 -6.00 19.71 17.78
C LEU A 18 -5.09 18.62 18.40
N LEU A 19 -3.95 19.00 18.99
CA LEU A 19 -2.98 18.09 19.61
C LEU A 19 -3.24 17.83 21.09
N PHE A 20 -4.03 18.68 21.75
CA PHE A 20 -4.48 18.46 23.13
C PHE A 20 -5.89 17.85 23.14
N PRO A 21 -6.04 16.54 23.37
CA PRO A 21 -7.36 15.95 23.52
C PRO A 21 -8.05 16.60 24.72
N VAL A 22 -9.24 17.17 24.48
CA VAL A 22 -10.19 17.44 25.56
C VAL A 22 -10.39 16.13 26.32
N ARG A 23 -10.16 16.13 27.64
CA ARG A 23 -10.29 14.94 28.48
C ARG A 23 -11.74 14.43 28.46
N GLY A 24 -12.04 13.55 27.52
CA GLY A 24 -13.23 12.70 27.58
C GLY A 24 -13.08 11.76 28.76
N SER A 25 -13.99 11.85 29.73
CA SER A 25 -13.95 11.07 30.99
C SER A 25 -14.58 9.68 30.86
N GLY A 26 -14.91 9.23 29.65
CA GLY A 26 -15.38 7.87 29.40
C GLY A 26 -14.24 6.97 28.94
N THR A 27 -13.69 6.16 29.83
CA THR A 27 -12.75 5.08 29.48
C THR A 27 -13.44 3.72 29.61
N GLU A 28 -13.04 2.78 28.76
CA GLU A 28 -13.42 1.34 28.77
C GLU A 28 -13.19 0.68 30.14
N GLU A 29 -12.27 1.26 30.93
CA GLU A 29 -11.93 0.87 32.29
C GLU A 29 -13.08 1.02 33.30
N TYR A 30 -14.00 1.98 33.08
CA TYR A 30 -15.21 2.11 33.91
C TYR A 30 -16.20 0.98 33.66
N ALA A 31 -16.36 0.54 32.40
CA ALA A 31 -17.27 -0.56 32.05
C ALA A 31 -16.78 -1.90 32.62
N VAL A 32 -15.47 -2.12 32.67
CA VAL A 32 -14.88 -3.35 33.26
C VAL A 32 -15.07 -3.41 34.78
N ARG A 33 -15.03 -2.27 35.49
CA ARG A 33 -15.18 -2.24 36.96
C ARG A 33 -16.62 -2.48 37.42
N THR A 34 -17.62 -2.14 36.61
CA THR A 34 -19.02 -2.29 37.00
C THR A 34 -19.53 -3.71 36.75
N GLY A 35 -18.89 -4.50 35.88
CA GLY A 35 -19.38 -5.81 35.46
C GLY A 35 -20.72 -5.75 34.72
N LYS A 36 -21.17 -4.54 34.34
CA LYS A 36 -22.44 -4.30 33.65
C LYS A 36 -22.20 -4.14 32.15
N PRO A 37 -23.13 -4.58 31.29
CA PRO A 37 -23.02 -4.35 29.85
C PRO A 37 -23.03 -2.85 29.54
N CYS A 38 -22.42 -2.43 28.42
CA CYS A 38 -22.30 -1.02 28.04
C CYS A 38 -23.65 -0.27 28.04
N ILE A 39 -24.76 -0.95 27.73
CA ILE A 39 -26.12 -0.39 27.73
C ILE A 39 -26.59 0.09 29.11
N ALA A 40 -26.01 -0.43 30.20
CA ALA A 40 -26.35 0.02 31.55
C ALA A 40 -25.93 1.48 31.78
N CYS A 41 -24.79 1.90 31.22
CA CYS A 41 -24.26 3.24 31.39
C CYS A 41 -24.45 4.15 30.17
N HIS A 42 -24.53 3.59 28.96
CA HIS A 42 -24.66 4.32 27.70
C HIS A 42 -25.96 3.95 26.99
N LEU A 43 -26.65 4.96 26.43
CA LEU A 43 -27.81 4.70 25.58
C LEU A 43 -27.44 3.93 24.31
N ASN A 44 -26.21 4.11 23.82
CA ASN A 44 -25.67 3.32 22.72
C ASN A 44 -24.84 2.12 23.26
N PRO A 45 -25.25 0.87 22.99
CA PRO A 45 -24.53 -0.33 23.44
C PRO A 45 -23.14 -0.50 22.80
N ALA A 46 -22.82 0.22 21.71
CA ALA A 46 -21.47 0.26 21.12
C ALA A 46 -20.45 1.07 21.95
N GLY A 47 -20.91 1.80 22.97
CA GLY A 47 -20.08 2.65 23.83
C GLY A 47 -19.79 4.02 23.22
N GLY A 48 -19.77 5.06 24.06
CA GLY A 48 -19.72 6.46 23.61
C GLY A 48 -21.11 6.98 23.17
N GLY A 49 -21.39 8.24 23.44
CA GLY A 49 -22.72 8.85 23.30
C GLY A 49 -23.37 9.18 24.64
N ASP A 50 -24.64 9.57 24.59
CA ASP A 50 -25.40 10.01 25.77
C ASP A 50 -25.51 8.92 26.84
N LEU A 51 -25.44 9.36 28.10
CA LEU A 51 -25.49 8.47 29.26
C LEU A 51 -26.93 8.20 29.68
N THR A 52 -27.18 6.99 30.15
CA THR A 52 -28.38 6.69 30.93
C THR A 52 -28.36 7.48 32.23
N ALA A 53 -29.51 7.62 32.90
CA ALA A 53 -29.59 8.25 34.22
C ALA A 53 -28.61 7.57 35.22
N GLU A 54 -28.49 6.24 35.14
CA GLU A 54 -27.55 5.44 35.93
C GLU A 54 -26.09 5.79 35.61
N GLY A 55 -25.73 5.93 34.32
CA GLY A 55 -24.40 6.36 33.90
C GLY A 55 -24.04 7.79 34.36
N VAL A 56 -25.02 8.70 34.36
CA VAL A 56 -24.83 10.08 34.86
C VAL A 56 -24.58 10.08 36.37
N ALA A 57 -25.33 9.29 37.13
CA ALA A 57 -25.20 9.18 38.58
C ALA A 57 -23.83 8.60 38.98
N PHE A 58 -23.44 7.48 38.35
CA PHE A 58 -22.13 6.86 38.58
C PHE A 58 -20.95 7.80 38.26
N ARG A 59 -21.05 8.58 37.18
CA ARG A 59 -20.03 9.58 36.83
C ARG A 59 -19.91 10.68 37.89
N LYS A 60 -21.02 11.10 38.49
CA LYS A 60 -21.04 12.12 39.55
C LYS A 60 -20.39 11.59 40.83
N GLU A 61 -20.70 10.34 41.19
CA GLU A 61 -20.15 9.64 42.35
C GLU A 61 -18.63 9.40 42.24
N MET A 62 -18.14 8.95 41.09
CA MET A 62 -16.69 8.77 40.84
C MET A 62 -15.91 10.08 40.86
N ARG A 63 -16.53 11.19 40.40
CA ARG A 63 -15.92 12.54 40.48
C ARG A 63 -15.79 13.02 41.92
N SER A 64 -16.77 12.73 42.78
CA SER A 64 -16.69 13.05 44.21
C SER A 64 -15.74 12.14 44.99
N ALA A 65 -15.55 10.89 44.55
CA ALA A 65 -14.70 9.91 45.23
C ALA A 65 -13.20 10.04 44.88
N GLY A 66 -12.79 11.07 44.13
CA GLY A 66 -11.39 11.24 43.68
C GLY A 66 -10.86 10.07 42.84
N GLY A 67 -11.75 9.24 42.29
CA GLY A 67 -11.45 7.90 41.82
C GLY A 67 -10.83 7.85 40.43
N SER A 68 -9.62 8.38 40.23
CA SER A 68 -8.75 7.88 39.17
C SER A 68 -8.15 6.55 39.62
N ALA A 69 -8.94 5.47 39.56
CA ALA A 69 -8.38 4.12 39.62
C ALA A 69 -7.47 3.96 38.40
N GLN A 70 -6.18 4.15 38.64
CA GLN A 70 -5.12 4.29 37.66
C GLN A 70 -4.58 2.89 37.35
N ARG A 71 -5.11 2.16 36.35
CA ARG A 71 -4.26 1.14 35.71
C ARG A 71 -3.08 1.87 35.09
N GLY A 72 -1.88 1.36 35.39
CA GLY A 72 -0.61 2.07 35.28
C GLY A 72 -0.42 2.83 33.97
N GLY A 73 0.08 4.07 34.06
CA GLY A 73 0.32 4.94 32.90
C GLY A 73 1.09 4.28 31.76
N GLY A 74 1.91 3.26 32.07
CA GLY A 74 2.62 2.44 31.08
C GLY A 74 1.72 1.75 30.06
N LEU A 75 0.64 1.07 30.47
CA LEU A 75 -0.25 0.38 29.51
C LEU A 75 -1.01 1.36 28.61
N ARG A 76 -1.37 2.54 29.15
CA ARG A 76 -1.99 3.62 28.35
C ARG A 76 -1.01 4.15 27.30
N MET A 77 0.25 4.28 27.67
CA MET A 77 1.34 4.69 26.78
C MET A 77 1.57 3.68 25.66
N VAL A 78 1.61 2.37 26.00
CA VAL A 78 1.73 1.27 25.02
C VAL A 78 0.58 1.32 24.01
N ARG A 79 -0.67 1.43 24.46
CA ARG A 79 -1.83 1.51 23.57
C ARG A 79 -1.75 2.72 22.64
N PHE A 80 -1.34 3.88 23.16
CA PHE A 80 -1.18 5.09 22.36
C PHE A 80 -0.12 4.92 21.27
N PHE A 81 1.09 4.47 21.64
CA PHE A 81 2.17 4.27 20.67
C PHE A 81 1.86 3.16 19.66
N ALA A 82 1.24 2.06 20.09
CA ALA A 82 0.78 1.02 19.17
C ALA A 82 -0.24 1.59 18.17
N GLY A 83 -1.17 2.44 18.63
CA GLY A 83 -2.14 3.14 17.78
C GLY A 83 -1.48 4.07 16.77
N LEU A 84 -0.52 4.89 17.22
CA LEU A 84 0.23 5.80 16.36
C LEU A 84 1.03 5.04 15.29
N VAL A 85 1.79 4.02 15.69
CA VAL A 85 2.57 3.19 14.76
C VAL A 85 1.63 2.50 13.78
N HIS A 86 0.53 1.90 14.24
CA HIS A 86 -0.45 1.25 13.36
C HIS A 86 -1.00 2.21 12.30
N LEU A 87 -1.36 3.43 12.69
CA LEU A 87 -1.92 4.43 11.77
C LEU A 87 -0.87 4.88 10.75
N VAL A 88 0.33 5.25 11.19
CA VAL A 88 1.42 5.69 10.30
C VAL A 88 1.80 4.57 9.33
N THR A 89 1.97 3.35 9.84
CA THR A 89 2.24 2.16 9.01
C THR A 89 1.11 1.90 8.02
N GLY A 90 -0.15 2.10 8.40
CA GLY A 90 -1.29 1.93 7.50
C GLY A 90 -1.26 2.90 6.32
N VAL A 91 -0.92 4.16 6.58
CA VAL A 91 -0.75 5.20 5.54
C VAL A 91 0.39 4.82 4.59
N LEU A 92 1.54 4.41 5.12
CA LEU A 92 2.68 3.99 4.31
C LEU A 92 2.34 2.76 3.47
N TRP A 93 1.70 1.75 4.07
CA TRP A 93 1.36 0.50 3.39
C TRP A 93 0.35 0.71 2.26
N PHE A 94 -0.75 1.41 2.51
CA PHE A 94 -1.72 1.77 1.46
C PHE A 94 -1.11 2.69 0.42
N GLY A 95 -0.28 3.65 0.85
CA GLY A 95 0.48 4.53 -0.05
C GLY A 95 1.35 3.76 -1.03
N THR A 96 2.13 2.79 -0.55
CA THR A 96 2.96 1.92 -1.41
C THR A 96 2.11 1.09 -2.36
N ILE A 97 0.99 0.52 -1.90
CA ILE A 97 0.08 -0.23 -2.79
C ILE A 97 -0.45 0.68 -3.89
N LEU A 98 -1.01 1.85 -3.54
CA LEU A 98 -1.54 2.79 -4.54
C LEU A 98 -0.44 3.31 -5.48
N TYR A 99 0.74 3.63 -4.96
CA TYR A 99 1.90 4.06 -5.75
C TYR A 99 2.30 2.99 -6.79
N VAL A 100 2.49 1.75 -6.35
CA VAL A 100 2.90 0.66 -7.26
C VAL A 100 1.82 0.37 -8.31
N HIS A 101 0.54 0.40 -7.94
CA HIS A 101 -0.53 -0.05 -8.83
C HIS A 101 -1.07 1.05 -9.75
N LEU A 102 -1.10 2.31 -9.29
CA LEU A 102 -1.62 3.44 -10.06
C LEU A 102 -0.51 4.23 -10.78
N LEU A 103 0.62 4.50 -10.12
CA LEU A 103 1.70 5.31 -10.68
C LEU A 103 2.69 4.46 -11.46
N LEU A 104 3.25 3.40 -10.86
CA LEU A 104 4.18 2.52 -11.58
C LEU A 104 3.47 1.59 -12.56
N LYS A 105 2.20 1.26 -12.31
CA LYS A 105 1.37 0.28 -13.03
C LYS A 105 1.89 -1.17 -12.89
N PRO A 106 1.00 -2.18 -12.92
CA PRO A 106 1.40 -3.59 -12.82
C PRO A 106 2.39 -4.03 -13.90
N ALA A 107 2.34 -3.44 -15.09
CA ALA A 107 3.28 -3.76 -16.17
C ALA A 107 4.75 -3.48 -15.81
N TYR A 108 5.01 -2.40 -15.06
CA TYR A 108 6.35 -2.09 -14.57
C TYR A 108 6.75 -3.03 -13.45
N ALA A 109 5.86 -3.27 -12.49
CA ALA A 109 6.11 -4.15 -11.34
C ALA A 109 6.37 -5.61 -11.75
N ALA A 110 5.78 -6.08 -12.86
CA ALA A 110 6.03 -7.40 -13.43
C ALA A 110 7.48 -7.57 -13.93
N LYS A 111 8.20 -6.47 -14.20
CA LYS A 111 9.63 -6.50 -14.56
C LYS A 111 10.56 -6.59 -13.34
N GLY A 112 10.00 -6.48 -12.13
CA GLY A 112 10.73 -6.43 -10.87
C GLY A 112 10.50 -5.11 -10.15
N LEU A 113 10.26 -5.18 -8.85
CA LEU A 113 10.09 -4.01 -8.00
C LEU A 113 11.44 -3.51 -7.45
N PRO A 114 11.62 -2.20 -7.27
CA PRO A 114 12.77 -1.66 -6.55
C PRO A 114 12.88 -2.27 -5.14
N ARG A 115 14.10 -2.59 -4.70
CA ARG A 115 14.34 -3.21 -3.38
C ARG A 115 13.78 -2.37 -2.22
N GLY A 116 13.82 -1.05 -2.34
CA GLY A 116 13.29 -0.13 -1.33
C GLY A 116 11.79 -0.28 -1.13
N GLU A 117 11.01 -0.31 -2.21
CA GLU A 117 9.54 -0.48 -2.16
C GLU A 117 9.16 -1.83 -1.53
N LEU A 118 9.86 -2.90 -1.91
CA LEU A 118 9.65 -4.23 -1.32
C LEU A 118 9.97 -4.23 0.18
N LEU A 119 11.06 -3.60 0.59
CA LEU A 119 11.45 -3.49 2.00
C LEU A 119 10.41 -2.75 2.82
N VAL A 120 9.95 -1.59 2.33
CA VAL A 120 8.89 -0.79 2.98
C VAL A 120 7.60 -1.61 3.10
N GLY A 121 7.22 -2.35 2.05
CA GLY A 121 6.06 -3.23 2.07
C GLY A 121 6.13 -4.30 3.16
N TRP A 122 7.24 -5.04 3.24
CA TRP A 122 7.42 -6.11 4.24
C TRP A 122 7.50 -5.61 5.67
N ILE A 123 8.26 -4.54 5.92
CA ILE A 123 8.31 -3.90 7.24
C ILE A 123 6.91 -3.46 7.66
N SER A 124 6.15 -2.86 6.73
CA SER A 124 4.79 -2.40 7.02
C SER A 124 3.84 -3.54 7.34
N ILE A 125 3.93 -4.67 6.63
CA ILE A 125 3.13 -5.87 6.92
C ILE A 125 3.38 -6.35 8.35
N VAL A 126 4.64 -6.51 8.75
CA VAL A 126 5.01 -6.99 10.09
C VAL A 126 4.54 -6.03 11.18
N LEU A 127 4.81 -4.73 11.02
CA LEU A 127 4.39 -3.71 11.98
C LEU A 127 2.86 -3.64 12.10
N MET A 128 2.13 -3.74 10.98
CA MET A 128 0.68 -3.77 10.95
C MET A 128 0.11 -4.98 11.70
N ALA A 129 0.70 -6.16 11.53
CA ALA A 129 0.31 -7.37 12.26
C ALA A 129 0.54 -7.20 13.77
N VAL A 130 1.75 -6.84 14.18
CA VAL A 130 2.12 -6.73 15.60
C VAL A 130 1.27 -5.67 16.30
N THR A 131 1.19 -4.47 15.72
CA THR A 131 0.38 -3.39 16.32
C THR A 131 -1.11 -3.69 16.27
N GLY A 132 -1.59 -4.35 15.21
CA GLY A 132 -2.97 -4.80 15.10
C GLY A 132 -3.34 -5.78 16.21
N VAL A 133 -2.51 -6.80 16.45
CA VAL A 133 -2.71 -7.77 17.54
C VAL A 133 -2.74 -7.07 18.90
N ILE A 134 -1.78 -6.15 19.16
CA ILE A 134 -1.75 -5.38 20.40
C ILE A 134 -3.05 -4.60 20.58
N LEU A 135 -3.45 -3.81 19.58
CA LEU A 135 -4.66 -2.98 19.66
C LEU A 135 -5.94 -3.81 19.80
N THR A 136 -6.02 -4.94 19.11
CA THR A 136 -7.13 -5.89 19.22
C THR A 136 -7.19 -6.48 20.64
N ALA A 137 -6.07 -6.88 21.22
CA ALA A 137 -6.00 -7.40 22.59
C ALA A 137 -6.39 -6.35 23.64
N PHE A 138 -6.09 -5.08 23.41
CA PHE A 138 -6.53 -3.98 24.27
C PHE A 138 -8.02 -3.64 24.13
N ARG A 139 -8.66 -4.03 23.02
CA ARG A 139 -10.02 -3.62 22.66
C ARG A 139 -11.06 -4.73 22.84
N ILE A 140 -10.66 -6.00 22.75
CA ILE A 140 -11.56 -7.14 22.85
C ILE A 140 -11.21 -7.95 24.09
N SER A 141 -12.19 -8.09 24.97
CA SER A 141 -12.08 -8.86 26.21
C SER A 141 -12.43 -10.34 26.06
N SER A 142 -13.15 -10.74 24.99
CA SER A 142 -13.51 -12.14 24.72
C SER A 142 -13.59 -12.44 23.23
N LEU A 143 -13.26 -13.69 22.85
CA LEU A 143 -13.35 -14.14 21.46
C LEU A 143 -14.80 -14.16 20.93
N GLU A 144 -15.79 -14.35 21.80
CA GLU A 144 -17.20 -14.33 21.44
C GLU A 144 -17.65 -12.93 20.98
N ALA A 145 -17.13 -11.87 21.61
CA ALA A 145 -17.41 -10.50 21.21
C ALA A 145 -16.94 -10.19 19.78
N LEU A 146 -15.97 -10.95 19.25
CA LEU A 146 -15.47 -10.79 17.89
C LEU A 146 -16.51 -11.18 16.84
N PHE A 147 -17.40 -12.13 17.12
CA PHE A 147 -18.38 -12.63 16.14
C PHE A 147 -19.79 -12.12 16.36
N HIS A 148 -20.13 -11.71 17.58
CA HIS A 148 -21.50 -11.30 17.93
C HIS A 148 -21.69 -9.79 18.06
N THR A 149 -20.61 -9.01 18.12
CA THR A 149 -20.71 -7.54 18.13
C THR A 149 -20.47 -6.95 16.75
N ARG A 150 -21.15 -5.84 16.43
CA ARG A 150 -20.94 -5.11 15.16
C ARG A 150 -19.47 -4.73 14.95
N PHE A 151 -18.84 -4.22 16.01
CA PHE A 151 -17.43 -3.86 16.00
C PHE A 151 -16.56 -5.08 15.69
N GLY A 152 -16.81 -6.20 16.38
CA GLY A 152 -16.09 -7.46 16.18
C GLY A 152 -16.22 -7.99 14.75
N VAL A 153 -17.44 -7.99 14.18
CA VAL A 153 -17.68 -8.48 12.82
C VAL A 153 -16.88 -7.65 11.80
N LEU A 154 -16.92 -6.32 11.91
CA LEU A 154 -16.17 -5.43 11.03
C LEU A 154 -14.65 -5.56 11.23
N LEU A 155 -14.18 -5.76 12.46
CA LEU A 155 -12.77 -6.05 12.74
C LEU A 155 -12.35 -7.40 12.14
N THR A 156 -13.18 -8.43 12.26
CA THR A 156 -12.95 -9.75 11.68
C THR A 156 -12.85 -9.67 10.17
N ALA A 157 -13.78 -8.95 9.53
CA ALA A 157 -13.73 -8.68 8.10
C ALA A 157 -12.42 -7.97 7.72
N LYS A 158 -12.02 -6.91 8.45
CA LYS A 158 -10.75 -6.20 8.22
C LYS A 158 -9.54 -7.14 8.35
N ILE A 159 -9.49 -7.99 9.38
CA ILE A 159 -8.41 -8.97 9.59
C ILE A 159 -8.38 -9.96 8.43
N ALA A 160 -9.53 -10.49 8.00
CA ALA A 160 -9.62 -11.40 6.87
C ALA A 160 -9.08 -10.77 5.58
N LEU A 161 -9.50 -9.53 5.27
CA LEU A 161 -8.98 -8.80 4.10
C LEU A 161 -7.46 -8.59 4.19
N TYR A 162 -6.95 -8.21 5.37
CA TYR A 162 -5.52 -8.06 5.60
C TYR A 162 -4.78 -9.38 5.37
N LEU A 163 -5.28 -10.51 5.87
CA LEU A 163 -4.65 -11.82 5.68
C LEU A 163 -4.63 -12.25 4.20
N VAL A 164 -5.69 -11.96 3.44
CA VAL A 164 -5.70 -12.18 1.99
C VAL A 164 -4.61 -11.34 1.32
N MET A 165 -4.49 -10.05 1.66
CA MET A 165 -3.46 -9.17 1.11
C MET A 165 -2.03 -9.62 1.45
N VAL A 166 -1.80 -10.11 2.68
CA VAL A 166 -0.49 -10.66 3.08
C VAL A 166 -0.20 -11.94 2.31
N THR A 167 -1.19 -12.82 2.16
CA THR A 167 -1.04 -14.09 1.43
C THR A 167 -0.72 -13.83 -0.04
N THR A 168 -1.41 -12.90 -0.70
CA THR A 168 -1.08 -12.53 -2.08
C THR A 168 0.31 -11.90 -2.18
N ALA A 169 0.73 -11.08 -1.22
CA ALA A 169 2.08 -10.51 -1.19
C ALA A 169 3.17 -11.59 -1.05
N VAL A 170 2.97 -12.59 -0.18
CA VAL A 170 3.84 -13.77 -0.04
C VAL A 170 3.92 -14.54 -1.36
N LEU A 171 2.78 -14.87 -1.97
CA LEU A 171 2.74 -15.61 -3.24
C LEU A 171 3.44 -14.83 -4.36
N VAL A 172 3.16 -13.53 -4.48
CA VAL A 172 3.81 -12.67 -5.48
C VAL A 172 5.31 -12.62 -5.26
N THR A 173 5.78 -12.44 -4.02
CA THR A 173 7.20 -12.25 -3.72
C THR A 173 8.00 -13.53 -3.87
N PHE A 174 7.50 -14.66 -3.35
CA PHE A 174 8.27 -15.89 -3.25
C PHE A 174 7.96 -16.93 -4.33
N VAL A 175 6.78 -16.87 -4.95
CA VAL A 175 6.39 -17.86 -5.97
C VAL A 175 6.39 -17.25 -7.36
N ILE A 176 5.73 -16.10 -7.53
CA ILE A 176 5.55 -15.49 -8.86
C ILE A 176 6.80 -14.71 -9.28
N GLY A 177 7.38 -13.93 -8.37
CA GLY A 177 8.57 -13.11 -8.62
C GLY A 177 9.75 -13.91 -9.19
N PRO A 178 10.18 -15.01 -8.54
CA PRO A 178 11.25 -15.85 -9.07
C PRO A 178 10.91 -16.49 -10.43
N ARG A 179 9.65 -16.84 -10.66
CA ARG A 179 9.18 -17.40 -11.95
C ARG A 179 9.20 -16.35 -13.06
N LEU A 180 8.79 -15.11 -12.77
CA LEU A 180 8.89 -13.99 -13.70
C LEU A 180 10.35 -13.71 -14.07
N LYS A 181 11.24 -13.70 -13.07
CA LYS A 181 12.68 -13.48 -13.28
C LYS A 181 13.33 -14.59 -14.10
N ARG A 182 13.01 -15.86 -13.82
CA ARG A 182 13.54 -17.01 -14.59
C ARG A 182 13.15 -16.92 -16.07
N ARG A 183 11.91 -16.52 -16.38
CA ARG A 183 11.45 -16.31 -17.77
C ARG A 183 12.23 -15.19 -18.49
N GLN A 184 12.59 -14.12 -17.78
CA GLN A 184 13.40 -13.04 -18.35
C GLN A 184 14.84 -13.50 -18.66
N GLN A 185 15.36 -14.52 -17.97
CA GLN A 185 16.70 -15.07 -18.22
C GLN A 185 16.73 -16.05 -19.40
N THR A 186 15.62 -16.71 -19.71
CA THR A 186 15.52 -17.66 -20.83
C THR A 186 15.28 -17.00 -22.19
N VAL A 187 15.43 -15.68 -22.27
CA VAL A 187 15.21 -14.94 -23.52
C VAL A 187 16.36 -15.24 -24.47
N ASP A 188 16.02 -15.80 -25.64
CA ASP A 188 17.01 -16.07 -26.69
C ASP A 188 17.47 -14.75 -27.32
N GLN A 189 18.70 -14.34 -26.99
CA GLN A 189 19.32 -13.13 -27.52
C GLN A 189 19.61 -13.21 -29.02
N ARG A 190 19.53 -14.40 -29.63
CA ARG A 190 19.68 -14.59 -31.08
C ARG A 190 18.39 -14.33 -31.85
N LYS A 191 17.25 -14.17 -31.16
CA LYS A 191 15.97 -13.87 -31.79
C LYS A 191 16.03 -12.47 -32.40
N LYS A 192 15.80 -12.38 -33.72
CA LYS A 192 15.86 -11.13 -34.49
C LYS A 192 14.50 -10.45 -34.56
N ASP A 193 13.53 -11.14 -35.15
CA ASP A 193 12.18 -10.60 -35.32
C ASP A 193 11.36 -10.88 -34.05
N MET A 194 10.83 -9.82 -33.46
CA MET A 194 10.23 -9.86 -32.12
C MET A 194 8.95 -9.01 -32.06
N THR A 195 8.02 -9.44 -31.21
CA THR A 195 6.83 -8.65 -30.86
C THR A 195 7.15 -7.61 -29.79
N ALA A 196 6.26 -6.63 -29.59
CA ALA A 196 6.41 -5.61 -28.53
C ALA A 196 6.58 -6.24 -27.13
N ASP A 197 5.84 -7.32 -26.84
CA ASP A 197 5.94 -8.06 -25.58
C ASP A 197 7.31 -8.72 -25.39
N GLU A 198 7.94 -9.17 -26.47
CA GLU A 198 9.26 -9.80 -26.42
C GLU A 198 10.37 -8.77 -26.30
N ILE A 199 10.29 -7.67 -27.07
CA ILE A 199 11.21 -6.52 -26.93
C ILE A 199 11.20 -6.01 -25.49
N SER A 200 10.05 -6.02 -24.81
CA SER A 200 9.91 -5.55 -23.42
C SER A 200 10.81 -6.28 -22.41
N LEU A 201 11.34 -7.46 -22.76
CA LEU A 201 12.27 -8.25 -21.95
C LEU A 201 13.74 -7.80 -22.12
N PHE A 202 14.06 -7.06 -23.18
CA PHE A 202 15.39 -6.51 -23.48
C PHE A 202 15.50 -5.07 -22.97
N ASP A 203 15.39 -4.91 -21.66
CA ASP A 203 15.26 -3.61 -20.98
C ASP A 203 16.59 -3.01 -20.49
N GLY A 204 17.74 -3.62 -20.79
CA GLY A 204 19.05 -3.15 -20.35
C GLY A 204 19.35 -3.30 -18.86
N ARG A 205 18.48 -3.96 -18.09
CA ARG A 205 18.60 -4.09 -16.63
C ARG A 205 19.06 -5.48 -16.23
N GLU A 206 19.69 -5.57 -15.05
CA GLU A 206 20.19 -6.85 -14.50
C GLU A 206 21.07 -7.65 -15.48
N GLY A 207 21.85 -6.97 -16.33
CA GLY A 207 22.74 -7.59 -17.31
C GLY A 207 22.07 -7.99 -18.63
N ARG A 208 20.78 -7.69 -18.82
CA ARG A 208 20.07 -7.93 -20.08
C ARG A 208 20.48 -6.90 -21.16
N PRO A 209 20.40 -7.24 -22.46
CA PRO A 209 20.57 -6.28 -23.53
C PRO A 209 19.52 -5.17 -23.49
N ALA A 210 19.85 -4.00 -24.02
CA ALA A 210 18.97 -2.84 -24.10
C ALA A 210 18.50 -2.64 -25.55
N TYR A 211 17.34 -3.20 -25.91
CA TYR A 211 16.78 -3.05 -27.26
C TYR A 211 15.62 -2.06 -27.27
N PHE A 212 15.41 -1.36 -28.37
CA PHE A 212 14.20 -0.56 -28.59
C PHE A 212 13.76 -0.65 -30.04
N ALA A 213 12.47 -0.42 -30.29
CA ALA A 213 11.94 -0.34 -31.65
C ALA A 213 11.86 1.11 -32.13
N PHE A 214 12.14 1.31 -33.41
CA PHE A 214 12.00 2.57 -34.12
C PHE A 214 11.56 2.29 -35.55
N GLN A 215 10.41 2.84 -35.96
CA GLN A 215 9.82 2.66 -37.30
C GLN A 215 9.77 1.18 -37.74
N GLY A 216 9.32 0.29 -36.85
CA GLY A 216 9.20 -1.14 -37.13
C GLY A 216 10.53 -1.92 -37.13
N ARG A 217 11.65 -1.29 -36.78
CA ARG A 217 12.98 -1.91 -36.70
C ARG A 217 13.50 -1.93 -35.28
N ILE A 218 14.28 -2.95 -34.92
CA ILE A 218 14.82 -3.17 -33.58
C ILE A 218 16.31 -2.87 -33.58
N TYR A 219 16.74 -2.04 -32.63
CA TYR A 219 18.13 -1.59 -32.49
C TYR A 219 18.71 -1.97 -31.13
N ASP A 220 20.01 -2.30 -31.11
CA ASP A 220 20.75 -2.63 -29.89
C ASP A 220 21.47 -1.38 -29.33
N ALA A 221 21.05 -0.94 -28.15
CA ALA A 221 21.66 0.16 -27.42
C ALA A 221 22.59 -0.27 -26.27
N THR A 222 22.84 -1.58 -26.11
CA THR A 222 23.54 -2.15 -24.95
C THR A 222 24.94 -1.57 -24.74
N GLY A 223 25.67 -1.31 -25.83
CA GLY A 223 27.02 -0.72 -25.79
C GLY A 223 27.04 0.81 -25.62
N SER A 224 25.90 1.48 -25.64
CA SER A 224 25.85 2.95 -25.63
C SER A 224 25.97 3.51 -24.21
N GLY A 225 26.94 4.41 -24.01
CA GLY A 225 27.14 5.12 -22.74
C GLY A 225 25.95 6.00 -22.32
N LEU A 226 25.04 6.32 -23.24
CA LEU A 226 23.82 7.09 -22.98
C LEU A 226 22.63 6.22 -22.55
N TRP A 227 22.76 4.88 -22.59
CA TRP A 227 21.71 3.91 -22.28
C TRP A 227 22.02 3.09 -21.03
N LYS A 228 22.54 3.76 -20.00
CA LYS A 228 22.95 3.10 -18.74
C LYS A 228 21.76 2.42 -18.09
N LYS A 229 21.89 1.12 -17.83
CA LYS A 229 20.83 0.26 -17.26
C LYS A 229 19.52 0.33 -18.08
N GLY A 230 19.65 0.49 -19.40
CA GLY A 230 18.55 0.63 -20.35
C GLY A 230 17.72 1.90 -20.19
N SER A 231 18.22 2.90 -19.47
CA SER A 231 17.61 4.22 -19.42
C SER A 231 18.40 5.20 -20.28
N HIS A 232 17.71 5.84 -21.22
CA HIS A 232 18.25 6.93 -21.99
C HIS A 232 18.00 8.27 -21.28
N VAL A 233 19.08 8.87 -20.77
CA VAL A 233 19.08 10.18 -20.07
C VAL A 233 17.99 10.34 -18.99
N GLY A 234 17.56 9.24 -18.37
CA GLY A 234 16.51 9.23 -17.34
C GLY A 234 15.08 9.42 -17.85
N LYS A 235 14.86 9.57 -19.16
CA LYS A 235 13.54 9.89 -19.74
C LYS A 235 12.94 8.75 -20.54
N HIS A 236 13.76 7.99 -21.27
CA HIS A 236 13.28 6.89 -22.10
C HIS A 236 13.85 5.56 -21.61
N GLN A 237 13.12 4.48 -21.87
CA GLN A 237 13.49 3.15 -21.42
C GLN A 237 13.59 2.22 -22.63
N ALA A 238 14.56 1.31 -22.58
CA ALA A 238 14.63 0.18 -23.49
C ALA A 238 13.45 -0.77 -23.25
N GLY A 239 13.16 -1.59 -24.23
CA GLY A 239 12.05 -2.53 -24.25
C GLY A 239 10.73 -1.95 -24.75
N PHE A 240 10.77 -0.83 -25.48
CA PHE A 240 9.59 -0.14 -26.01
C PHE A 240 9.83 0.32 -27.44
N ASP A 241 8.73 0.61 -28.14
CA ASP A 241 8.76 1.41 -29.37
C ASP A 241 8.89 2.89 -29.01
N LEU A 242 9.92 3.53 -29.56
CA LEU A 242 10.29 4.91 -29.31
C LEU A 242 10.16 5.79 -30.55
N SER A 243 9.44 5.33 -31.57
CA SER A 243 9.17 6.08 -32.81
C SER A 243 8.62 7.48 -32.54
N ASP A 244 7.63 7.60 -31.65
CA ASP A 244 7.07 8.89 -31.28
C ASP A 244 7.97 9.69 -30.32
N ALA A 245 8.76 9.00 -29.49
CA ALA A 245 9.64 9.66 -28.52
C ALA A 245 10.77 10.43 -29.20
N LEU A 246 11.23 9.99 -30.38
CA LEU A 246 12.27 10.69 -31.14
C LEU A 246 11.85 12.10 -31.58
N LYS A 247 10.55 12.34 -31.81
CA LYS A 247 10.03 13.67 -32.21
C LYS A 247 10.33 14.76 -31.17
N LEU A 248 10.59 14.37 -29.92
CA LEU A 248 10.88 15.26 -28.81
C LEU A 248 12.37 15.24 -28.42
N ALA A 249 13.21 14.52 -29.16
CA ALA A 249 14.62 14.34 -28.84
C ALA A 249 15.47 15.52 -29.35
N PRO A 250 16.59 15.85 -28.66
CA PRO A 250 17.54 16.86 -29.12
C PRO A 250 18.49 16.37 -30.23
N HIS A 251 18.16 15.26 -30.89
CA HIS A 251 18.97 14.64 -31.95
C HIS A 251 18.07 13.97 -33.00
N GLY A 252 18.61 13.81 -34.22
CA GLY A 252 17.92 13.15 -35.33
C GLY A 252 18.06 11.62 -35.35
N GLU A 253 17.49 11.01 -36.39
CA GLU A 253 17.52 9.57 -36.67
C GLU A 253 18.95 9.03 -36.91
N ASP A 254 19.90 9.90 -37.28
CA ASP A 254 21.31 9.53 -37.51
C ASP A 254 21.93 8.80 -36.31
N LYS A 255 21.54 9.18 -35.09
CA LYS A 255 22.02 8.52 -33.88
C LYS A 255 21.45 7.12 -33.71
N ILE A 256 20.25 6.86 -34.21
CA ILE A 256 19.65 5.52 -34.24
C ILE A 256 20.29 4.68 -35.33
N ALA A 257 20.51 5.25 -36.51
CA ALA A 257 21.14 4.57 -37.65
C ALA A 257 22.56 4.07 -37.35
N SER A 258 23.27 4.72 -36.41
CA SER A 258 24.58 4.25 -35.94
C SER A 258 24.55 3.03 -35.01
N LEU A 259 23.37 2.62 -34.50
CA LEU A 259 23.25 1.48 -33.60
C LEU A 259 23.12 0.18 -34.39
N PRO A 260 23.61 -0.96 -33.85
CA PRO A 260 23.43 -2.26 -34.48
C PRO A 260 21.95 -2.60 -34.69
N PHE A 261 21.61 -2.99 -35.91
CA PHE A 261 20.30 -3.52 -36.26
C PHE A 261 20.17 -4.98 -35.79
N VAL A 262 19.07 -5.30 -35.12
CA VAL A 262 18.78 -6.64 -34.57
C VAL A 262 17.79 -7.39 -35.45
N GLY A 263 16.66 -6.76 -35.80
CA GLY A 263 15.57 -7.38 -36.56
C GLY A 263 14.33 -6.49 -36.66
N ARG A 264 13.19 -7.07 -37.02
CA ARG A 264 11.93 -6.33 -37.23
C ARG A 264 10.96 -6.48 -36.06
N LEU A 265 10.25 -5.38 -35.76
CA LEU A 265 9.10 -5.41 -34.88
C LEU A 265 7.94 -6.07 -35.63
N LEU A 266 7.46 -7.19 -35.11
CA LEU A 266 6.31 -7.89 -35.67
C LEU A 266 5.03 -7.21 -35.19
N GLU A 267 4.15 -6.86 -36.12
CA GLU A 267 2.79 -6.44 -35.77
C GLU A 267 2.06 -7.59 -35.08
N THR A 268 1.19 -7.25 -34.14
CA THR A 268 0.51 -8.19 -33.23
C THR A 268 -0.57 -9.00 -33.98
N GLY A 269 -0.17 -9.80 -34.97
CA GLY A 269 -1.06 -10.68 -35.74
C GLY A 269 -1.43 -11.97 -35.00
N GLU A 270 -0.69 -12.33 -33.96
CA GLU A 270 -1.01 -13.46 -33.09
C GLU A 270 -0.83 -13.00 -31.65
N ALA A 271 -1.94 -12.77 -30.95
CA ALA A 271 -1.93 -12.46 -29.52
C ALA A 271 -1.34 -13.65 -28.76
N SER A 272 -0.03 -13.63 -28.56
CA SER A 272 0.68 -14.56 -27.68
C SER A 272 0.00 -14.50 -26.31
N LYS A 273 -0.75 -15.55 -25.96
CA LYS A 273 -1.52 -15.58 -24.72
C LYS A 273 -0.54 -15.40 -23.57
N LYS A 274 -0.68 -14.30 -22.81
CA LYS A 274 0.20 -14.01 -21.67
C LYS A 274 0.33 -15.25 -20.77
N PRO A 275 1.55 -15.64 -20.36
CA PRO A 275 1.76 -16.82 -19.54
C PRO A 275 0.91 -16.78 -18.27
N PHE A 276 0.52 -17.96 -17.76
CA PHE A 276 -0.35 -18.08 -16.59
C PHE A 276 0.14 -17.26 -15.39
N HIS A 277 1.44 -17.29 -15.09
CA HIS A 277 2.04 -16.55 -13.98
C HIS A 277 1.99 -15.02 -14.17
N VAL A 278 2.04 -14.53 -15.41
CA VAL A 278 1.84 -13.10 -15.71
C VAL A 278 0.38 -12.72 -15.47
N ARG A 279 -0.57 -13.50 -15.99
CA ARG A 279 -2.00 -13.25 -15.74
C ARG A 279 -2.34 -13.30 -14.24
N GLY A 280 -1.78 -14.28 -13.52
CA GLY A 280 -1.91 -14.40 -12.07
C GLY A 280 -1.33 -13.19 -11.33
N PHE A 281 -0.18 -12.66 -11.76
CA PHE A 281 0.39 -11.43 -11.20
C PHE A 281 -0.57 -10.24 -11.33
N TYR A 282 -1.09 -9.99 -12.54
CA TYR A 282 -2.02 -8.88 -12.77
C TYR A 282 -3.31 -9.05 -11.98
N PHE A 283 -3.86 -10.27 -11.92
CA PHE A 283 -5.03 -10.56 -11.10
C PHE A 283 -4.80 -10.22 -9.63
N MET A 284 -3.69 -10.68 -9.03
CA MET A 284 -3.38 -10.38 -7.62
C MET A 284 -3.12 -8.89 -7.39
N ALA A 285 -2.51 -8.20 -8.35
CA ALA A 285 -2.27 -6.77 -8.28
C ALA A 285 -3.59 -5.99 -8.21
N TYR A 286 -4.55 -6.27 -9.11
CA TYR A 286 -5.86 -5.63 -9.08
C TYR A 286 -6.73 -6.07 -7.90
N LEU A 287 -6.62 -7.33 -7.49
CA LEU A 287 -7.27 -7.83 -6.27
C LEU A 287 -6.80 -7.01 -5.06
N ASN A 288 -5.49 -6.88 -4.84
CA ASN A 288 -4.96 -6.09 -3.72
C ASN A 288 -5.37 -4.62 -3.78
N LEU A 289 -5.40 -4.02 -4.97
CA LEU A 289 -5.90 -2.66 -5.15
C LEU A 289 -7.37 -2.54 -4.70
N GLY A 290 -8.23 -3.47 -5.14
CA GLY A 290 -9.63 -3.53 -4.71
C GLY A 290 -9.78 -3.73 -3.19
N LEU A 291 -8.96 -4.62 -2.61
CA LEU A 291 -8.97 -4.91 -1.18
C LEU A 291 -8.61 -3.69 -0.32
N VAL A 292 -7.71 -2.81 -0.78
CA VAL A 292 -7.44 -1.53 -0.09
C VAL A 292 -8.71 -0.70 0.03
N PHE A 293 -9.49 -0.56 -1.06
CA PHE A 293 -10.75 0.17 -1.02
C PHE A 293 -11.80 -0.51 -0.14
N CYS A 294 -11.85 -1.85 -0.13
CA CYS A 294 -12.72 -2.59 0.79
C CYS A 294 -12.36 -2.33 2.26
N VAL A 295 -11.06 -2.29 2.60
CA VAL A 295 -10.64 -1.96 3.98
C VAL A 295 -10.99 -0.52 4.33
N LEU A 296 -10.79 0.43 3.41
CA LEU A 296 -11.19 1.83 3.61
C LEU A 296 -12.71 1.97 3.79
N LEU A 297 -13.51 1.19 3.06
CA LEU A 297 -14.95 1.12 3.23
C LEU A 297 -15.32 0.59 4.62
N ILE A 298 -14.69 -0.48 5.11
CA ILE A 298 -14.91 -0.99 6.47
C ILE A 298 -14.59 0.08 7.52
N ILE A 299 -13.48 0.81 7.35
CA ILE A 299 -13.11 1.92 8.24
C ILE A 299 -14.16 3.04 8.21
N SER A 300 -14.74 3.33 7.03
CA SER A 300 -15.85 4.28 6.91
C SER A 300 -17.09 3.76 7.64
N LEU A 301 -17.48 2.50 7.43
CA LEU A 301 -18.64 1.88 8.07
C LEU A 301 -18.53 1.92 9.60
N TRP A 302 -17.33 1.77 10.16
CA TRP A 302 -17.09 1.92 11.61
C TRP A 302 -17.50 3.28 12.17
N ARG A 303 -17.46 4.35 11.37
CA ARG A 303 -17.80 5.70 11.82
C ARG A 303 -19.28 6.04 11.64
N TRP A 304 -19.93 5.43 10.65
CA TRP A 304 -21.24 5.85 10.16
C TRP A 304 -22.36 4.83 10.37
N TRP A 305 -22.09 3.69 11.03
CA TRP A 305 -23.07 2.61 11.22
C TRP A 305 -22.94 1.87 12.56
#